data_AF-A0A3M1A335-F1
#
_entry.id   AF-A0A3M1A335-F1
#
_cell.length_a   1.000
_cell.length_b   1.000
_cell.length_c   1.000
_cell.angle_alpha   90.00
_cell.angle_beta   90.00
_cell.angle_gamma   90.00
#
_symmetry.space_group_name_H-M   'P 1'
#
loop_
_entity.id
_entity.type
_entity.pdbx_description
1 polymer ?
#
loop_
_entity_poly.entity_id
_entity_poly.type
_entity_poly.pdbx_seq_one_letter_code
_entity_poly.pdbx_strand_id
1 'polypeptide(L)'
;IDRFEEQLKSFDASAEAAGARLMERLSGFREGFAGDAAALEEQAAQGVAELERLARTLADQAEIVAAAAGEAAKNMGEAGARMDERSANLGQLLDDMRRRIEEVGDRLASERKALAEASEASAGTVLEAAERFRSQTDALNEQAESVAGRMLENAEALDTEIARIDERGRGAVETLDAAVARLREEGQGLMGVLERSSESLGQAATAFGGERERILADTNTAAERLSEAAELVAEKAGAMRLAGDSTKGELDAVAQHFALAAERLRDATEAAKRSVSESGEVFEARLASAIAKGLREVGQSMDTLNTMFGAEVNELEEKITKTLDATVTALREAASEAGAESERMAARLAEQSDKLVHRATSFLNKSEEIERRILANSRDAFVRTSSLLIESLQSAAVDIDKILETEVPDDVWQRYLEGDRSIFSRRTVRLADRKTRARIRDVFEHDREFRDTVLKYFRDFEALMEQVMTRDRHSTLSVTLISSEMGKLYVLLAQSLKKLR
;
A
#
# COMPACT_ATOMS: atom_id res chain seq x y z
N ILE A 1 -49.24 -78.84 87.56
CA ILE A 1 -47.88 -78.27 87.80
C ILE A 1 -47.09 -78.35 86.50
N ASP A 2 -47.09 -79.47 85.78
CA ASP A 2 -46.42 -79.64 84.48
C ASP A 2 -46.84 -78.66 83.36
N ARG A 3 -48.10 -78.22 83.31
CA ARG A 3 -48.57 -77.27 82.28
C ARG A 3 -48.04 -75.83 82.45
N PHE A 4 -47.53 -75.49 83.64
CA PHE A 4 -47.04 -74.15 83.97
C PHE A 4 -45.53 -74.02 83.71
N GLU A 5 -44.76 -75.09 83.88
CA GLU A 5 -43.34 -75.17 83.49
C GLU A 5 -43.14 -75.11 81.97
N GLU A 6 -44.04 -75.71 81.21
CA GLU A 6 -43.98 -75.72 79.74
C GLU A 6 -44.31 -74.33 79.14
N GLN A 7 -45.24 -73.59 79.76
CA GLN A 7 -45.55 -72.20 79.38
C GLN A 7 -44.45 -71.21 79.80
N LEU A 8 -43.75 -71.45 80.90
CA LEU A 8 -42.60 -70.64 81.31
C LEU A 8 -41.41 -70.80 80.37
N LYS A 9 -41.12 -72.03 79.92
CA LYS A 9 -40.08 -72.30 78.90
C LYS A 9 -40.43 -71.71 77.54
N SER A 10 -41.70 -71.75 77.10
CA SER A 10 -42.10 -71.13 75.83
C SER A 10 -42.08 -69.60 75.87
N PHE A 11 -42.32 -69.01 77.04
CA PHE A 11 -42.24 -67.57 77.27
C PHE A 11 -40.79 -67.09 77.31
N ASP A 12 -39.87 -67.82 77.96
CA ASP A 12 -38.43 -67.50 77.93
C ASP A 12 -37.82 -67.61 76.53
N ALA A 13 -38.16 -68.66 75.79
CA ALA A 13 -37.71 -68.79 74.40
C ALA A 13 -38.26 -67.67 73.49
N SER A 14 -39.50 -67.21 73.72
CA SER A 14 -40.06 -66.06 72.99
C SER A 14 -39.43 -64.73 73.41
N ALA A 15 -39.09 -64.55 74.69
CA ALA A 15 -38.44 -63.35 75.19
C ALA A 15 -36.98 -63.24 74.71
N GLU A 16 -36.23 -64.34 74.69
CA GLU A 16 -34.89 -64.40 74.08
C GLU A 16 -34.95 -64.15 72.57
N ALA A 17 -35.89 -64.77 71.86
CA ALA A 17 -36.06 -64.55 70.43
C ALA A 17 -36.49 -63.11 70.08
N ALA A 18 -37.33 -62.48 70.93
CA ALA A 18 -37.72 -61.09 70.78
C ALA A 18 -36.55 -60.14 71.09
N GLY A 19 -35.77 -60.42 72.14
CA GLY A 19 -34.57 -59.65 72.49
C GLY A 19 -33.47 -59.74 71.42
N ALA A 20 -33.25 -60.93 70.86
CA ALA A 20 -32.30 -61.14 69.76
C ALA A 20 -32.72 -60.38 68.49
N ARG A 21 -34.01 -60.43 68.11
CA ARG A 21 -34.54 -59.68 66.96
C ARG A 21 -34.49 -58.17 67.16
N LEU A 22 -34.67 -57.70 68.39
CA LEU A 22 -34.56 -56.28 68.71
C LEU A 22 -33.10 -55.81 68.66
N MET A 23 -32.15 -56.60 69.16
CA MET A 23 -30.72 -56.30 69.05
C MET A 23 -30.23 -56.33 67.61
N GLU A 24 -30.69 -57.28 66.79
CA GLU A 24 -30.38 -57.34 65.37
C GLU A 24 -30.90 -56.10 64.63
N ARG A 25 -32.16 -55.71 64.86
CA ARG A 25 -32.74 -54.49 64.29
C ARG A 25 -32.05 -53.21 64.76
N LEU A 26 -31.68 -53.11 66.04
CA LEU A 26 -30.96 -51.96 66.57
C LEU A 26 -29.53 -51.90 66.04
N SER A 27 -28.86 -53.04 65.86
CA SER A 27 -27.54 -53.10 65.22
C SER A 27 -27.60 -52.68 63.75
N GLY A 28 -28.61 -53.15 63.00
CA GLY A 28 -28.81 -52.76 61.59
C GLY A 28 -29.19 -51.29 61.43
N PHE A 29 -29.98 -50.73 62.37
CA PHE A 29 -30.27 -49.31 62.40
C PHE A 29 -29.04 -48.46 62.72
N ARG A 30 -28.18 -48.95 63.62
CA ARG A 30 -26.93 -48.30 64.04
C ARG A 30 -25.87 -48.31 62.93
N GLU A 31 -25.68 -49.43 62.24
CA GLU A 31 -24.78 -49.52 61.08
C GLU A 31 -25.30 -48.69 59.91
N GLY A 32 -26.62 -48.69 59.66
CA GLY A 32 -27.25 -47.84 58.64
C GLY A 32 -27.05 -46.35 58.90
N PHE A 33 -27.33 -45.87 60.12
CA PHE A 33 -27.15 -44.46 60.46
C PHE A 33 -25.69 -44.00 60.45
N ALA A 34 -24.75 -44.84 60.90
CA ALA A 34 -23.33 -44.51 60.86
C ALA A 34 -22.80 -44.48 59.42
N GLY A 35 -23.26 -45.41 58.57
CA GLY A 35 -22.93 -45.46 57.15
C GLY A 35 -23.49 -44.26 56.39
N ASP A 36 -24.75 -43.90 56.61
CA ASP A 36 -25.40 -42.77 55.95
C ASP A 36 -24.78 -41.43 56.36
N ALA A 37 -24.40 -41.27 57.64
CA ALA A 37 -23.74 -40.06 58.12
C ALA A 37 -22.32 -39.90 57.57
N ALA A 38 -21.53 -40.98 57.53
CA ALA A 38 -20.19 -40.97 56.96
C ALA A 38 -20.22 -40.71 55.44
N ALA A 39 -21.17 -41.31 54.72
CA ALA A 39 -21.36 -41.09 53.29
C ALA A 39 -21.76 -39.63 52.98
N LEU A 40 -22.62 -39.03 53.80
CA LEU A 40 -22.98 -37.61 53.69
C LEU A 40 -21.80 -36.67 53.95
N GLU A 41 -20.96 -36.98 54.93
CA GLU A 41 -19.76 -36.19 55.25
C GLU A 41 -18.70 -36.29 54.15
N GLU A 42 -18.47 -37.49 53.61
CA GLU A 42 -17.56 -37.71 52.48
C GLU A 42 -18.06 -37.02 51.20
N GLN A 43 -19.36 -37.13 50.89
CA GLN A 43 -19.97 -36.44 49.75
C GLN A 43 -19.89 -34.91 49.89
N ALA A 44 -20.08 -34.38 51.10
CA ALA A 44 -19.93 -32.95 51.36
C ALA A 44 -18.48 -32.48 51.18
N ALA A 45 -17.50 -33.23 51.71
CA ALA A 45 -16.08 -32.90 51.58
C ALA A 45 -15.61 -32.97 50.12
N GLN A 46 -16.02 -33.99 49.36
CA GLN A 46 -15.74 -34.10 47.93
C GLN A 46 -16.41 -32.97 47.13
N GLY A 47 -17.64 -32.60 47.48
CA GLY A 47 -18.34 -31.47 46.89
C GLY A 47 -17.57 -30.15 47.09
N VAL A 48 -17.13 -29.85 48.31
CA VAL A 48 -16.37 -28.63 48.62
C VAL A 48 -15.06 -28.58 47.84
N ALA A 49 -14.31 -29.69 47.79
CA ALA A 49 -13.04 -29.75 47.05
C ALA A 49 -13.21 -29.49 45.55
N GLU A 50 -14.25 -30.07 44.93
CA GLU A 50 -14.53 -29.87 43.51
C GLU A 50 -15.00 -28.43 43.21
N LEU A 51 -15.71 -27.82 44.16
CA LEU A 51 -16.16 -26.43 44.07
C LEU A 51 -15.02 -25.42 44.21
N GLU A 52 -14.06 -25.67 45.10
CA GLU A 52 -12.84 -24.87 45.18
C GLU A 52 -12.02 -24.96 43.89
N ARG A 53 -11.95 -26.15 43.28
CA ARG A 53 -11.25 -26.36 42.02
C ARG A 53 -11.91 -25.59 40.87
N LEU A 54 -13.24 -25.60 40.81
CA LEU A 54 -14.01 -24.83 39.83
C LEU A 54 -13.84 -23.32 40.02
N ALA A 55 -13.87 -22.83 41.27
CA ALA A 55 -13.67 -21.42 41.57
C ALA A 55 -12.29 -20.91 41.13
N ARG A 56 -11.23 -21.69 41.38
CA ARG A 56 -9.85 -21.36 40.93
C ARG A 56 -9.76 -21.36 39.40
N THR A 57 -10.32 -22.36 38.74
CA THR A 57 -10.31 -22.45 37.27
C THR A 57 -11.02 -21.27 36.62
N LEU A 58 -12.15 -20.83 37.20
CA LEU A 58 -12.90 -19.66 36.72
C LEU A 58 -12.14 -18.35 36.94
N ALA A 59 -11.43 -18.22 38.06
CA ALA A 59 -10.58 -17.05 38.32
C ALA A 59 -9.42 -16.97 37.32
N ASP A 60 -8.73 -18.08 37.06
CA ASP A 60 -7.64 -18.16 36.08
C ASP A 60 -8.15 -17.83 34.67
N GLN A 61 -9.32 -18.36 34.28
CA GLN A 61 -9.94 -18.05 32.99
C GLN A 61 -10.32 -16.58 32.85
N ALA A 62 -10.84 -15.95 33.91
CA ALA A 62 -11.17 -14.53 33.91
C ALA A 62 -9.91 -13.66 33.74
N GLU A 63 -8.81 -14.03 34.39
CA GLU A 63 -7.53 -13.32 34.27
C GLU A 63 -6.95 -13.43 32.84
N ILE A 64 -6.98 -14.63 32.23
CA ILE A 64 -6.54 -14.84 30.85
C ILE A 64 -7.37 -14.00 29.87
N VAL A 65 -8.69 -13.97 30.04
CA VAL A 65 -9.59 -13.21 29.16
C VAL A 65 -9.40 -11.70 29.33
N ALA A 66 -9.21 -11.22 30.56
CA ALA A 66 -8.90 -9.81 30.83
C ALA A 66 -7.56 -9.38 30.23
N ALA A 67 -6.53 -10.23 30.34
CA ALA A 67 -5.23 -10.00 29.72
C ALA A 67 -5.31 -9.96 28.19
N ALA A 68 -6.01 -10.93 27.58
CA ALA A 68 -6.23 -10.97 26.13
C ALA A 68 -7.01 -9.75 25.63
N ALA A 69 -8.02 -9.28 26.37
CA ALA A 69 -8.78 -8.08 26.04
C ALA A 69 -7.91 -6.80 26.14
N GLY A 70 -7.07 -6.70 27.16
CA GLY A 70 -6.13 -5.58 27.32
C GLY A 70 -5.07 -5.54 26.20
N GLU A 71 -4.55 -6.69 25.80
CA GLU A 71 -3.59 -6.81 24.69
C GLU A 71 -4.24 -6.46 23.35
N ALA A 72 -5.48 -6.92 23.11
CA ALA A 72 -6.25 -6.55 21.94
C ALA A 72 -6.49 -5.03 21.87
N ALA A 73 -6.92 -4.40 22.96
CA ALA A 73 -7.14 -2.96 23.03
C ALA A 73 -5.85 -2.17 22.74
N LYS A 74 -4.71 -2.60 23.27
CA LYS A 74 -3.41 -1.98 23.00
C LYS A 74 -3.00 -2.11 21.53
N ASN A 75 -3.08 -3.31 20.96
CA ASN A 75 -2.74 -3.56 19.55
C ASN A 75 -3.63 -2.74 18.61
N MET A 76 -4.91 -2.56 18.96
CA MET A 76 -5.84 -1.71 18.23
C MET A 76 -5.49 -0.22 18.33
N GLY A 77 -5.11 0.27 19.51
CA GLY A 77 -4.62 1.65 19.66
C GLY A 77 -3.37 1.93 18.82
N GLU A 78 -2.40 0.99 18.81
CA GLU A 78 -1.20 1.09 17.97
C GLU A 78 -1.51 0.99 16.47
N ALA A 79 -2.52 0.20 16.08
CA ALA A 79 -2.99 0.15 14.70
C ALA A 79 -3.62 1.48 14.27
N GLY A 80 -4.46 2.08 15.13
CA GLY A 80 -5.07 3.40 14.90
C GLY A 80 -4.01 4.48 14.68
N ALA A 81 -3.02 4.57 15.57
CA ALA A 81 -1.92 5.55 15.45
C ALA A 81 -1.12 5.39 14.14
N ARG A 82 -0.83 4.14 13.74
CA ARG A 82 -0.17 3.85 12.45
C ARG A 82 -1.03 4.23 11.25
N MET A 83 -2.36 4.09 11.35
CA MET A 83 -3.27 4.52 10.28
C MET A 83 -3.27 6.04 10.14
N ASP A 84 -3.32 6.78 11.25
CA ASP A 84 -3.28 8.24 11.26
C ASP A 84 -2.00 8.79 10.64
N GLU A 85 -0.84 8.22 11.01
CA GLU A 85 0.45 8.57 10.41
C GLU A 85 0.46 8.32 8.89
N ARG A 86 -0.08 7.18 8.46
CA ARG A 86 -0.14 6.81 7.04
C ARG A 86 -1.09 7.71 6.25
N SER A 87 -2.21 8.12 6.85
CA SER A 87 -3.12 9.11 6.27
C SER A 87 -2.48 10.49 6.15
N ALA A 88 -1.70 10.93 7.16
CA ALA A 88 -0.96 12.19 7.09
C ALA A 88 0.10 12.19 5.97
N ASN A 89 0.86 11.10 5.86
CA ASN A 89 1.85 10.92 4.79
C ASN A 89 1.20 10.89 3.40
N LEU A 90 0.03 10.25 3.27
CA LEU A 90 -0.76 10.27 2.03
C LEU A 90 -1.21 11.69 1.67
N GLY A 91 -1.67 12.48 2.64
CA GLY A 91 -2.03 13.88 2.42
C GLY A 91 -0.85 14.72 1.90
N GLN A 92 0.34 14.56 2.48
CA GLN A 92 1.54 15.26 2.01
C GLN A 92 1.97 14.85 0.59
N LEU A 93 1.91 13.56 0.27
CA LEU A 93 2.23 13.08 -1.08
C LEU A 93 1.28 13.65 -2.14
N LEU A 94 0.01 13.83 -1.79
CA LEU A 94 -1.00 14.43 -2.67
C LEU A 94 -0.72 15.91 -2.92
N ASP A 95 -0.39 16.66 -1.87
CA ASP A 95 -0.01 18.07 -2.03
C ASP A 95 1.25 18.22 -2.92
N ASP A 96 2.24 17.34 -2.79
CA ASP A 96 3.42 17.35 -3.68
C ASP A 96 3.07 17.00 -5.12
N MET A 97 2.20 16.00 -5.34
CA MET A 97 1.72 15.66 -6.68
C MET A 97 0.94 16.81 -7.32
N ARG A 98 0.05 17.48 -6.57
CA ARG A 98 -0.68 18.65 -7.05
C ARG A 98 0.27 19.77 -7.46
N ARG A 99 1.27 20.07 -6.63
CA ARG A 99 2.25 21.11 -6.93
C ARG A 99 3.08 20.78 -8.17
N ARG A 100 3.50 19.52 -8.34
CA ARG A 100 4.21 19.06 -9.55
C ARG A 100 3.36 19.18 -10.81
N ILE A 101 2.06 18.89 -10.73
CA ILE A 101 1.15 19.06 -11.86
C ILE A 101 1.02 20.53 -12.24
N GLU A 102 0.87 21.43 -11.25
CA GLU A 102 0.86 22.89 -11.47
C GLU A 102 2.19 23.35 -12.11
N GLU A 103 3.34 22.93 -11.58
CA GLU A 103 4.67 23.25 -12.13
C GLU A 103 4.85 22.77 -13.58
N VAL A 104 4.39 21.55 -13.90
CA VAL A 104 4.41 21.02 -15.27
C VAL A 104 3.49 21.82 -16.18
N GLY A 105 2.29 22.20 -15.71
CA GLY A 105 1.36 23.05 -16.46
C GLY A 105 1.94 24.42 -16.82
N ASP A 106 2.58 25.07 -15.85
CA ASP A 106 3.24 26.37 -16.05
C ASP A 106 4.42 26.27 -17.02
N ARG A 107 5.25 25.22 -16.90
CA ARG A 107 6.37 24.99 -17.81
C ARG A 107 5.90 24.76 -19.25
N LEU A 108 4.84 23.96 -19.43
CA LEU A 108 4.24 23.73 -20.75
C LEU A 108 3.68 25.03 -21.35
N ALA A 109 3.09 25.90 -20.53
CA ALA A 109 2.63 27.21 -20.97
C ALA A 109 3.79 28.12 -21.42
N SER A 110 4.91 28.10 -20.69
CA SER A 110 6.10 28.86 -21.08
C SER A 110 6.74 28.35 -22.37
N GLU A 111 6.92 27.03 -22.51
CA GLU A 111 7.51 26.43 -23.72
C GLU A 111 6.63 26.70 -24.95
N ARG A 112 5.29 26.73 -24.80
CA ARG A 112 4.36 27.14 -25.87
C ARG A 112 4.57 28.58 -26.32
N LYS A 113 4.67 29.53 -25.39
CA LYS A 113 4.90 30.94 -25.71
C LYS A 113 6.21 31.10 -26.49
N ALA A 114 7.27 30.44 -26.03
CA ALA A 114 8.56 30.45 -26.72
C ALA A 114 8.48 29.85 -28.14
N LEU A 115 7.73 28.76 -28.33
CA LEU A 115 7.54 28.16 -29.64
C LEU A 115 6.75 29.07 -30.60
N ALA A 116 5.72 29.76 -30.11
CA ALA A 116 4.95 30.72 -30.90
C ALA A 116 5.83 31.89 -31.37
N GLU A 117 6.60 32.49 -30.45
CA GLU A 117 7.55 33.56 -30.75
C GLU A 117 8.64 33.11 -31.74
N ALA A 118 9.21 31.92 -31.55
CA ALA A 118 10.21 31.36 -32.47
C ALA A 118 9.65 31.09 -33.87
N SER A 119 8.38 30.64 -33.96
CA SER A 119 7.70 30.39 -35.23
C SER A 119 7.39 31.69 -35.97
N GLU A 120 6.92 32.72 -35.26
CA GLU A 120 6.69 34.07 -35.81
C GLU A 120 8.00 34.71 -36.28
N ALA A 121 9.07 34.62 -35.49
CA ALA A 121 10.40 35.10 -35.89
C ALA A 121 10.92 34.37 -37.14
N SER A 122 10.76 33.04 -37.18
CA SER A 122 11.16 32.24 -38.35
C SER A 122 10.38 32.64 -39.59
N ALA A 123 9.06 32.81 -39.50
CA ALA A 123 8.24 33.30 -40.60
C ALA A 123 8.71 34.67 -41.11
N GLY A 124 9.02 35.60 -40.20
CA GLY A 124 9.58 36.91 -40.53
C GLY A 124 10.91 36.81 -41.30
N THR A 125 11.85 36.00 -40.83
CA THR A 125 13.16 35.83 -41.51
C THR A 125 13.06 35.26 -42.93
N VAL A 126 12.12 34.34 -43.17
CA VAL A 126 11.92 33.78 -44.52
C VAL A 126 11.28 34.81 -45.45
N LEU A 127 10.32 35.61 -44.96
CA LEU A 127 9.74 36.70 -45.74
C LEU A 127 10.80 37.75 -46.12
N GLU A 128 11.68 38.13 -45.19
CA GLU A 128 12.80 39.03 -45.49
C GLU A 128 13.77 38.45 -46.52
N ALA A 129 14.06 37.14 -46.45
CA ALA A 129 14.91 36.47 -47.43
C ALA A 129 14.27 36.46 -48.83
N ALA A 130 12.96 36.24 -48.92
CA ALA A 130 12.21 36.29 -50.18
C ALA A 130 12.23 37.71 -50.79
N GLU A 131 12.00 38.74 -49.96
CA GLU A 131 12.07 40.15 -50.36
C GLU A 131 13.46 40.51 -50.91
N ARG A 132 14.53 40.10 -50.21
CA ARG A 132 15.92 40.30 -50.68
C ARG A 132 16.18 39.61 -52.01
N PHE A 133 15.74 38.36 -52.17
CA PHE A 133 15.92 37.60 -53.40
C PHE A 133 15.21 38.27 -54.59
N ARG A 134 14.00 38.80 -54.39
CA ARG A 134 13.28 39.61 -55.39
C ARG A 134 14.07 40.85 -55.78
N SER A 135 14.52 41.64 -54.81
CA SER A 135 15.29 42.86 -55.08
C SER A 135 16.60 42.60 -55.85
N GLN A 136 17.29 41.49 -55.55
CA GLN A 136 18.50 41.08 -56.27
C GLN A 136 18.20 40.69 -57.73
N THR A 137 17.05 40.05 -57.97
CA THR A 137 16.64 39.69 -59.34
C THR A 137 16.32 40.95 -60.15
N ASP A 138 15.59 41.90 -59.58
CA ASP A 138 15.26 43.15 -60.27
C ASP A 138 16.53 43.92 -60.66
N ALA A 139 17.51 44.00 -59.75
CA ALA A 139 18.80 44.62 -60.02
C ALA A 139 19.60 43.90 -61.13
N LEU A 140 19.58 42.57 -61.14
CA LEU A 140 20.23 41.78 -62.21
C LEU A 140 19.56 42.00 -63.56
N ASN A 141 18.23 42.11 -63.60
CA ASN A 141 17.49 42.42 -64.83
C ASN A 141 17.86 43.80 -65.38
N GLU A 142 17.85 44.84 -64.53
CA GLU A 142 18.21 46.20 -64.94
C GLU A 142 19.65 46.26 -65.49
N GLN A 143 20.57 45.55 -64.84
CA GLN A 143 21.95 45.45 -65.30
C GLN A 143 22.06 44.71 -66.64
N ALA A 144 21.30 43.63 -66.84
CA ALA A 144 21.28 42.87 -68.09
C ALA A 144 20.68 43.67 -69.25
N GLU A 145 19.58 44.39 -69.03
CA GLU A 145 18.99 45.29 -70.02
C GLU A 145 19.97 46.40 -70.44
N SER A 146 20.68 46.98 -69.46
CA SER A 146 21.73 47.97 -69.74
C SER A 146 22.86 47.41 -70.61
N VAL A 147 23.34 46.19 -70.32
CA VAL A 147 24.39 45.53 -71.12
C VAL A 147 23.89 45.19 -72.52
N ALA A 148 22.65 44.69 -72.67
CA ALA A 148 22.06 44.43 -73.97
C ALA A 148 21.92 45.71 -74.81
N GLY A 149 21.50 46.81 -74.18
CA GLY A 149 21.41 48.13 -74.84
C GLY A 149 22.77 48.60 -75.36
N ARG A 150 23.81 48.55 -74.51
CA ARG A 150 25.18 48.92 -74.89
C ARG A 150 25.76 48.04 -76.00
N MET A 151 25.42 46.74 -76.02
CA MET A 151 25.85 45.84 -77.09
C MET A 151 25.24 46.21 -78.44
N LEU A 152 23.98 46.63 -78.46
CA LEU A 152 23.31 47.07 -79.69
C LEU A 152 23.85 48.41 -80.17
N GLU A 153 24.06 49.37 -79.27
CA GLU A 153 24.72 50.64 -79.61
C GLU A 153 26.10 50.40 -80.21
N ASN A 154 26.88 49.48 -79.65
CA ASN A 154 28.18 49.11 -80.20
C ASN A 154 28.07 48.42 -81.57
N ALA A 155 27.05 47.58 -81.78
CA ALA A 155 26.81 46.95 -83.08
C ALA A 155 26.44 47.98 -84.15
N GLU A 156 25.57 48.95 -83.84
CA GLU A 156 25.21 50.05 -84.73
C GLU A 156 26.41 50.98 -85.03
N ALA A 157 27.22 51.27 -84.01
CA ALA A 157 28.44 52.06 -84.17
C ALA A 157 29.47 51.34 -85.06
N LEU A 158 29.63 50.01 -84.89
CA LEU A 158 30.48 49.20 -85.75
C LEU A 158 29.98 49.18 -87.18
N ASP A 159 28.68 48.99 -87.41
CA ASP A 159 28.08 49.02 -88.76
C ASP A 159 28.35 50.36 -89.47
N THR A 160 28.22 51.47 -88.72
CA THR A 160 28.56 52.81 -89.22
C THR A 160 30.04 52.95 -89.59
N GLU A 161 30.97 52.43 -88.77
CA GLU A 161 32.41 52.47 -89.08
C GLU A 161 32.78 51.52 -90.22
N ILE A 162 32.13 50.36 -90.34
CA ILE A 162 32.29 49.45 -91.49
C ILE A 162 31.94 50.18 -92.78
N ALA A 163 30.80 50.88 -92.81
CA ALA A 163 30.38 51.66 -93.98
C ALA A 163 31.42 52.75 -94.34
N ARG A 164 31.99 53.44 -93.33
CA ARG A 164 33.05 54.45 -93.55
C ARG A 164 34.35 53.85 -94.06
N ILE A 165 34.77 52.71 -93.53
CA ILE A 165 35.98 52.01 -93.99
C ILE A 165 35.79 51.53 -95.43
N ASP A 166 34.61 51.00 -95.77
CA ASP A 166 34.26 50.54 -97.11
C ASP A 166 34.27 51.72 -98.12
N GLU A 167 33.69 52.87 -97.76
CA GLU A 167 33.72 54.08 -98.59
C GLU A 167 35.16 54.60 -98.81
N ARG A 168 35.96 54.72 -97.73
CA ARG A 168 37.37 55.13 -97.83
C ARG A 168 38.21 54.14 -98.63
N GLY A 169 37.97 52.85 -98.46
CA GLY A 169 38.63 51.78 -99.19
C GLY A 169 38.37 51.89 -100.68
N ARG A 170 37.11 52.08 -101.09
CA ARG A 170 36.74 52.32 -102.49
C ARG A 170 37.41 53.57 -103.05
N GLY A 171 37.33 54.70 -102.34
CA GLY A 171 37.95 55.95 -102.80
C GLY A 171 39.48 55.85 -102.95
N ALA A 172 40.15 55.13 -102.05
CA ALA A 172 41.59 54.88 -102.16
C ALA A 172 41.93 53.99 -103.37
N VAL A 173 41.13 52.95 -103.64
CA VAL A 173 41.30 52.09 -104.81
C VAL A 173 41.06 52.87 -106.11
N GLU A 174 40.00 53.69 -106.19
CA GLU A 174 39.73 54.54 -107.36
C GLU A 174 40.88 55.52 -107.63
N THR A 175 41.45 56.11 -106.57
CA THR A 175 42.60 57.02 -106.70
C THR A 175 43.84 56.28 -107.21
N LEU A 176 44.11 55.06 -106.73
CA LEU A 176 45.21 54.25 -107.23
C LEU A 176 44.98 53.81 -108.69
N ASP A 177 43.77 53.38 -109.04
CA ASP A 177 43.42 53.00 -110.41
C ASP A 177 43.59 54.19 -111.37
N ALA A 178 43.19 55.40 -110.96
CA ALA A 178 43.43 56.63 -111.72
C ALA A 178 44.94 56.96 -111.85
N ALA A 179 45.73 56.75 -110.79
CA ALA A 179 47.18 56.94 -110.84
C ALA A 179 47.85 55.94 -111.80
N VAL A 180 47.41 54.67 -111.80
CA VAL A 180 47.89 53.64 -112.76
C VAL A 180 47.53 54.03 -114.19
N ALA A 181 46.30 54.47 -114.44
CA ALA A 181 45.87 54.91 -115.76
C ALA A 181 46.73 56.07 -116.28
N ARG A 182 47.00 57.05 -115.41
CA ARG A 182 47.84 58.20 -115.75
C ARG A 182 49.30 57.82 -116.02
N LEU A 183 49.89 56.94 -115.20
CA LEU A 183 51.25 56.44 -115.44
C LEU A 183 51.36 55.70 -116.77
N ARG A 184 50.34 54.90 -117.13
CA ARG A 184 50.28 54.23 -118.44
C ARG A 184 50.15 55.22 -119.59
N GLU A 185 49.30 56.24 -119.46
CA GLU A 185 49.14 57.28 -120.47
C GLU A 185 50.43 58.10 -120.65
N GLU A 186 51.07 58.52 -119.56
CA GLU A 186 52.36 59.23 -119.59
C GLU A 186 53.46 58.36 -120.21
N GLY A 187 53.51 57.07 -119.88
CA GLY A 187 54.44 56.10 -120.49
C GLY A 187 54.21 55.90 -122.00
N GLN A 188 52.94 55.76 -122.43
CA GLN A 188 52.57 55.67 -123.85
C GLN A 188 52.85 56.97 -124.60
N GLY A 189 52.58 58.12 -123.98
CA GLY A 189 52.87 59.44 -124.52
C GLY A 189 54.37 59.65 -124.73
N LEU A 190 55.19 59.23 -123.77
CA LEU A 190 56.65 59.20 -123.90
C LEU A 190 57.07 58.35 -125.10
N MET A 191 56.54 57.12 -125.24
CA MET A 191 56.81 56.25 -126.39
C MET A 191 56.39 56.88 -127.73
N GLY A 192 55.22 57.52 -127.80
CA GLY A 192 54.76 58.19 -129.02
C GLY A 192 55.53 59.47 -129.37
N VAL A 193 56.08 60.19 -128.37
CA VAL A 193 57.06 61.27 -128.60
C VAL A 193 58.38 60.68 -129.09
N LEU A 194 58.80 59.54 -128.54
CA LEU A 194 60.00 58.79 -128.91
C LEU A 194 59.95 58.34 -130.38
N GLU A 195 58.84 57.75 -130.83
CA GLU A 195 58.62 57.34 -132.22
C GLU A 195 58.68 58.53 -133.19
N ARG A 196 57.94 59.61 -132.90
CA ARG A 196 57.95 60.84 -133.73
C ARG A 196 59.32 61.52 -133.76
N SER A 197 60.00 61.57 -132.61
CA SER A 197 61.35 62.11 -132.52
C SER A 197 62.35 61.23 -133.27
N SER A 198 62.20 59.90 -133.20
CA SER A 198 63.02 58.95 -133.97
C SER A 198 62.83 59.13 -135.47
N GLU A 199 61.59 59.31 -135.94
CA GLU A 199 61.26 59.58 -137.34
C GLU A 199 61.80 60.94 -137.82
N SER A 200 61.62 62.00 -137.04
CA SER A 200 62.14 63.34 -137.35
C SER A 200 63.67 63.41 -137.34
N LEU A 201 64.32 62.77 -136.36
CA LEU A 201 65.78 62.68 -136.30
C LEU A 201 66.35 61.78 -137.42
N GLY A 202 65.59 60.80 -137.89
CA GLY A 202 65.91 60.01 -139.09
C GLY A 202 66.01 60.84 -140.37
N GLN A 203 65.31 61.99 -140.44
CA GLN A 203 65.42 62.95 -141.54
C GLN A 203 66.62 63.92 -141.39
N ALA A 204 67.17 64.08 -140.18
CA ALA A 204 68.32 64.94 -139.86
C ALA A 204 69.67 64.19 -139.77
N ALA A 205 69.75 63.00 -140.38
CA ALA A 205 70.66 61.92 -140.01
C ALA A 205 72.18 62.12 -140.21
N THR A 206 72.68 63.22 -140.79
CA THR A 206 74.12 63.34 -141.08
C THR A 206 74.96 64.07 -140.02
N ALA A 207 74.36 64.75 -139.03
CA ALA A 207 75.13 65.57 -138.06
C ALA A 207 75.04 65.18 -136.57
N PHE A 208 74.07 64.35 -136.13
CA PHE A 208 73.76 64.15 -134.69
C PHE A 208 73.52 62.68 -134.26
N GLY A 209 74.30 61.71 -134.75
CA GLY A 209 74.06 60.28 -134.49
C GLY A 209 74.15 59.84 -133.02
N GLY A 210 75.15 60.31 -132.26
CA GLY A 210 75.39 59.87 -130.87
C GLY A 210 74.42 60.46 -129.84
N GLU A 211 73.91 61.69 -130.07
CA GLU A 211 72.92 62.31 -129.18
C GLU A 211 71.56 61.63 -129.29
N ARG A 212 71.18 61.21 -130.52
CA ARG A 212 69.98 60.41 -130.76
C ARG A 212 70.00 59.10 -129.97
N GLU A 213 71.12 58.38 -130.00
CA GLU A 213 71.25 57.07 -129.35
C GLU A 213 71.12 57.20 -127.82
N ARG A 214 71.67 58.27 -127.24
CA ARG A 214 71.52 58.57 -125.81
C ARG A 214 70.08 58.92 -125.43
N ILE A 215 69.41 59.79 -126.18
CA ILE A 215 68.00 60.16 -125.93
C ILE A 215 67.07 58.95 -126.04
N LEU A 216 67.29 58.08 -127.02
CA LEU A 216 66.52 56.83 -127.17
C LEU A 216 66.71 55.92 -125.94
N ALA A 217 67.95 55.74 -125.49
CA ALA A 217 68.26 54.90 -124.34
C ALA A 217 67.67 55.45 -123.03
N ASP A 218 67.82 56.75 -122.77
CA ASP A 218 67.31 57.40 -121.56
C ASP A 218 65.78 57.40 -121.52
N THR A 219 65.12 57.65 -122.66
CA THR A 219 63.65 57.65 -122.74
C THR A 219 63.08 56.23 -122.66
N ASN A 220 63.74 55.24 -123.24
CA ASN A 220 63.36 53.83 -123.08
C ASN A 220 63.48 53.39 -121.62
N THR A 221 64.58 53.76 -120.95
CA THR A 221 64.78 53.50 -119.51
C THR A 221 63.70 54.19 -118.67
N ALA A 222 63.30 55.41 -119.03
CA ALA A 222 62.22 56.12 -118.35
C ALA A 222 60.86 55.43 -118.57
N ALA A 223 60.56 54.97 -119.78
CA ALA A 223 59.34 54.23 -120.09
C ALA A 223 59.27 52.88 -119.35
N GLU A 224 60.38 52.14 -119.29
CA GLU A 224 60.49 50.89 -118.52
C GLU A 224 60.23 51.13 -117.03
N ARG A 225 60.88 52.15 -116.43
CA ARG A 225 60.65 52.53 -115.03
C ARG A 225 59.21 52.96 -114.74
N LEU A 226 58.57 53.67 -115.67
CA LEU A 226 57.16 54.05 -115.54
C LEU A 226 56.23 52.83 -115.62
N SER A 227 56.54 51.85 -116.47
CA SER A 227 55.79 50.59 -116.54
C SER A 227 55.93 49.77 -115.27
N GLU A 228 57.16 49.62 -114.75
CA GLU A 228 57.41 48.95 -113.46
C GLU A 228 56.68 49.66 -112.30
N ALA A 229 56.70 50.99 -112.27
CA ALA A 229 55.96 51.76 -111.28
C ALA A 229 54.44 51.53 -111.41
N ALA A 230 53.90 51.50 -112.64
CA ALA A 230 52.48 51.24 -112.86
C ALA A 230 52.07 49.83 -112.43
N GLU A 231 52.90 48.81 -112.68
CA GLU A 231 52.66 47.43 -112.22
C GLU A 231 52.72 47.32 -110.69
N LEU A 232 53.71 47.95 -110.04
CA LEU A 232 53.82 47.96 -108.59
C LEU A 232 52.61 48.64 -107.94
N VAL A 233 52.16 49.79 -108.47
CA VAL A 233 50.97 50.48 -107.96
C VAL A 233 49.71 49.63 -108.17
N ALA A 234 49.57 48.94 -109.31
CA ALA A 234 48.45 48.03 -109.55
C ALA A 234 48.46 46.82 -108.60
N GLU A 235 49.62 46.23 -108.31
CA GLU A 235 49.76 45.16 -107.31
C GLU A 235 49.33 45.66 -105.92
N LYS A 236 49.80 46.84 -105.49
CA LYS A 236 49.42 47.42 -104.19
C LYS A 236 47.94 47.79 -104.12
N ALA A 237 47.34 48.25 -105.22
CA ALA A 237 45.89 48.49 -105.31
C ALA A 237 45.09 47.18 -105.14
N GLY A 238 45.54 46.10 -105.77
CA GLY A 238 44.94 44.76 -105.60
C GLY A 238 45.08 44.22 -104.18
N ALA A 239 46.25 44.35 -103.57
CA ALA A 239 46.49 43.95 -102.18
C ALA A 239 45.65 44.77 -101.20
N MET A 240 45.51 46.07 -101.43
CA MET A 240 44.68 46.96 -100.61
C MET A 240 43.19 46.62 -100.71
N ARG A 241 42.72 46.21 -101.89
CA ARG A 241 41.34 45.75 -102.11
C ARG A 241 41.05 44.46 -101.31
N LEU A 242 41.93 43.46 -101.43
CA LEU A 242 41.82 42.21 -100.67
C LEU A 242 41.86 42.44 -99.15
N ALA A 243 42.75 43.32 -98.68
CA ALA A 243 42.82 43.69 -97.27
C ALA A 243 41.54 44.41 -96.79
N GLY A 244 40.99 45.31 -97.61
CA GLY A 244 39.73 46.01 -97.34
C GLY A 244 38.54 45.05 -97.25
N ASP A 245 38.39 44.14 -98.21
CA ASP A 245 37.34 43.13 -98.24
C ASP A 245 37.44 42.17 -97.04
N SER A 246 38.66 41.74 -96.68
CA SER A 246 38.90 40.90 -95.49
C SER A 246 38.54 41.62 -94.20
N THR A 247 38.96 42.87 -94.05
CA THR A 247 38.67 43.69 -92.86
C THR A 247 37.17 43.91 -92.70
N LYS A 248 36.46 44.17 -93.80
CA LYS A 248 35.00 44.27 -93.80
C LYS A 248 34.34 42.98 -93.33
N GLY A 249 34.76 41.83 -93.85
CA GLY A 249 34.20 40.53 -93.45
C GLY A 249 34.41 40.20 -91.96
N GLU A 250 35.60 40.52 -91.42
CA GLU A 250 35.88 40.34 -89.98
C GLU A 250 35.01 41.27 -89.12
N LEU A 251 34.87 42.54 -89.51
CA LEU A 251 34.06 43.50 -88.77
C LEU A 251 32.55 43.18 -88.84
N ASP A 252 32.04 42.72 -89.99
CA ASP A 252 30.65 42.24 -90.14
C ASP A 252 30.39 41.06 -89.18
N ALA A 253 31.33 40.12 -89.09
CA ALA A 253 31.21 38.99 -88.15
C ALA A 253 31.17 39.47 -86.69
N VAL A 254 32.00 40.45 -86.32
CA VAL A 254 31.99 41.04 -84.97
C VAL A 254 30.67 41.76 -84.69
N ALA A 255 30.14 42.53 -85.63
CA ALA A 255 28.85 43.21 -85.49
C ALA A 255 27.70 42.20 -85.31
N GLN A 256 27.69 41.11 -86.08
CA GLN A 256 26.72 40.03 -85.93
C GLN A 256 26.84 39.32 -84.57
N HIS A 257 28.07 39.12 -84.07
CA HIS A 257 28.29 38.55 -82.74
C HIS A 257 27.74 39.44 -81.63
N PHE A 258 27.91 40.77 -81.71
CA PHE A 258 27.33 41.70 -80.74
C PHE A 258 25.79 41.69 -80.78
N ALA A 259 25.20 41.70 -81.98
CA ALA A 259 23.75 41.63 -82.13
C ALA A 259 23.16 40.32 -81.56
N LEU A 260 23.75 39.18 -81.90
CA LEU A 260 23.32 37.88 -81.40
C LEU A 260 23.54 37.72 -79.89
N ALA A 261 24.62 38.29 -79.35
CA ALA A 261 24.87 38.30 -77.91
C ALA A 261 23.82 39.14 -77.17
N ALA A 262 23.44 40.29 -77.71
CA ALA A 262 22.39 41.14 -77.14
C ALA A 262 21.01 40.45 -77.15
N GLU A 263 20.67 39.76 -78.24
CA GLU A 263 19.43 38.98 -78.36
C GLU A 263 19.37 37.84 -77.33
N ARG A 264 20.44 37.03 -77.25
CA ARG A 264 20.55 35.96 -76.25
C ARG A 264 20.48 36.47 -74.82
N LEU A 265 21.09 37.62 -74.55
CA LEU A 265 21.05 38.23 -73.22
C LEU A 265 19.61 38.66 -72.88
N ARG A 266 18.89 39.29 -73.81
CA ARG A 266 17.47 39.64 -73.63
C ARG A 266 16.60 38.41 -73.40
N ASP A 267 16.73 37.39 -74.22
CA ASP A 267 15.94 36.16 -74.08
C ASP A 267 16.19 35.47 -72.74
N ALA A 268 17.45 35.38 -72.31
CA ALA A 268 17.82 34.84 -71.02
C ALA A 268 17.26 35.67 -69.86
N THR A 269 17.26 37.00 -69.99
CA THR A 269 16.75 37.95 -68.98
C THR A 269 15.23 37.85 -68.88
N GLU A 270 14.52 37.77 -70.01
CA GLU A 270 13.07 37.60 -70.06
C GLU A 270 12.63 36.22 -69.54
N ALA A 271 13.39 35.16 -69.86
CA ALA A 271 13.17 33.84 -69.29
C ALA A 271 13.42 33.82 -67.77
N ALA A 272 14.48 34.48 -67.29
CA ALA A 272 14.77 34.63 -65.87
C ALA A 272 13.67 35.42 -65.15
N LYS A 273 13.19 36.52 -65.74
CA LYS A 273 12.07 37.33 -65.24
C LYS A 273 10.78 36.54 -65.11
N ARG A 274 10.40 35.77 -66.14
CA ARG A 274 9.23 34.89 -66.07
C ARG A 274 9.42 33.80 -65.01
N SER A 275 10.59 33.15 -64.99
CA SER A 275 10.89 32.11 -64.01
C SER A 275 10.84 32.63 -62.58
N VAL A 276 11.35 33.83 -62.30
CA VAL A 276 11.30 34.43 -60.96
C VAL A 276 9.92 34.98 -60.62
N SER A 277 9.16 35.52 -61.57
CA SER A 277 7.78 35.94 -61.32
C SER A 277 6.88 34.74 -61.00
N GLU A 278 6.94 33.68 -61.81
CA GLU A 278 6.18 32.45 -61.60
C GLU A 278 6.65 31.71 -60.34
N SER A 279 7.96 31.57 -60.14
CA SER A 279 8.50 30.91 -58.94
C SER A 279 8.27 31.76 -57.70
N GLY A 280 8.32 33.08 -57.80
CA GLY A 280 8.11 34.03 -56.70
C GLY A 280 6.66 34.01 -56.22
N GLU A 281 5.67 34.13 -57.12
CA GLU A 281 4.25 34.05 -56.75
C GLU A 281 3.89 32.67 -56.19
N VAL A 282 4.39 31.58 -56.82
CA VAL A 282 4.14 30.22 -56.35
C VAL A 282 4.84 29.96 -55.03
N PHE A 283 6.05 30.49 -54.83
CA PHE A 283 6.80 30.36 -53.57
C PHE A 283 6.14 31.16 -52.45
N GLU A 284 5.76 32.42 -52.67
CA GLU A 284 5.03 33.24 -51.69
C GLU A 284 3.70 32.57 -51.31
N ALA A 285 2.90 32.13 -52.29
CA ALA A 285 1.63 31.47 -52.03
C ALA A 285 1.82 30.15 -51.26
N ARG A 286 2.81 29.34 -51.63
CA ARG A 286 3.12 28.09 -50.93
C ARG A 286 3.68 28.32 -49.55
N LEU A 287 4.56 29.30 -49.37
CA LEU A 287 5.19 29.62 -48.08
C LEU A 287 4.15 30.23 -47.12
N ALA A 288 3.36 31.20 -47.57
CA ALA A 288 2.28 31.76 -46.77
C ALA A 288 1.26 30.69 -46.38
N SER A 289 0.88 29.80 -47.32
CA SER A 289 0.01 28.66 -47.03
C SER A 289 0.65 27.66 -46.06
N ALA A 290 1.93 27.34 -46.22
CA ALA A 290 2.66 26.41 -45.36
C ALA A 290 2.85 26.97 -43.94
N ILE A 291 3.16 28.26 -43.79
CA ILE A 291 3.24 28.95 -42.50
C ILE A 291 1.84 28.99 -41.85
N ALA A 292 0.80 29.39 -42.60
CA ALA A 292 -0.56 29.44 -42.08
C ALA A 292 -1.13 28.07 -41.72
N LYS A 293 -0.72 27.02 -42.44
CA LYS A 293 -1.07 25.63 -42.14
C LYS A 293 -0.29 25.11 -40.94
N GLY A 294 1.02 25.35 -40.89
CA GLY A 294 1.89 24.96 -39.77
C GLY A 294 1.47 25.62 -38.46
N LEU A 295 1.17 26.93 -38.46
CA LEU A 295 0.63 27.64 -37.31
C LEU A 295 -0.73 27.09 -36.86
N ARG A 296 -1.61 26.72 -37.81
CA ARG A 296 -2.89 26.08 -37.49
C ARG A 296 -2.74 24.67 -36.93
N GLU A 297 -1.89 23.83 -37.53
CA GLU A 297 -1.66 22.46 -37.05
C GLU A 297 -1.00 22.46 -35.68
N VAL A 298 -0.01 23.33 -35.45
CA VAL A 298 0.58 23.54 -34.12
C VAL A 298 -0.48 24.06 -33.15
N GLY A 299 -1.28 25.05 -33.53
CA GLY A 299 -2.36 25.57 -32.69
C GLY A 299 -3.41 24.52 -32.33
N GLN A 300 -3.90 23.75 -33.31
CA GLN A 300 -4.89 22.67 -33.10
C GLN A 300 -4.32 21.52 -32.27
N SER A 301 -3.08 21.10 -32.56
CA SER A 301 -2.41 20.06 -31.78
C SER A 301 -2.23 20.52 -30.33
N MET A 302 -1.91 21.79 -30.11
CA MET A 302 -1.79 22.38 -28.77
C MET A 302 -3.13 22.54 -28.05
N ASP A 303 -4.22 22.89 -28.73
CA ASP A 303 -5.58 22.92 -28.15
C ASP A 303 -6.07 21.52 -27.79
N THR A 304 -5.77 20.54 -28.64
CA THR A 304 -6.09 19.13 -28.38
C THR A 304 -5.30 18.62 -27.18
N LEU A 305 -3.99 18.94 -27.11
CA LEU A 305 -3.17 18.66 -25.94
C LEU A 305 -3.73 19.36 -24.69
N ASN A 306 -4.13 20.63 -24.77
CA ASN A 306 -4.66 21.37 -23.62
C ASN A 306 -5.98 20.78 -23.09
N THR A 307 -6.87 20.37 -24.00
CA THR A 307 -8.13 19.73 -23.63
C THR A 307 -7.93 18.33 -23.08
N MET A 308 -7.05 17.52 -23.69
CA MET A 308 -6.72 16.18 -23.19
C MET A 308 -6.00 16.24 -21.84
N PHE A 309 -4.92 17.04 -21.74
CA PHE A 309 -4.14 17.13 -20.50
C PHE A 309 -4.98 17.76 -19.37
N GLY A 310 -5.76 18.80 -19.66
CA GLY A 310 -6.67 19.39 -18.68
C GLY A 310 -7.77 18.44 -18.24
N ALA A 311 -8.36 17.68 -19.17
CA ALA A 311 -9.38 16.68 -18.84
C ALA A 311 -8.81 15.50 -18.06
N GLU A 312 -7.66 14.95 -18.47
CA GLU A 312 -7.01 13.82 -17.81
C GLU A 312 -6.47 14.18 -16.43
N VAL A 313 -5.90 15.38 -16.27
CA VAL A 313 -5.47 15.89 -14.95
C VAL A 313 -6.67 16.08 -14.04
N ASN A 314 -7.74 16.71 -14.50
CA ASN A 314 -8.94 16.93 -13.69
C ASN A 314 -9.63 15.60 -13.34
N GLU A 315 -9.71 14.65 -14.28
CA GLU A 315 -10.28 13.32 -14.04
C GLU A 315 -9.42 12.54 -13.04
N LEU A 316 -8.09 12.60 -13.19
CA LEU A 316 -7.17 11.97 -12.26
C LEU A 316 -7.27 12.60 -10.87
N GLU A 317 -7.32 13.93 -10.76
CA GLU A 317 -7.51 14.65 -9.50
C GLU A 317 -8.84 14.28 -8.84
N GLU A 318 -9.95 14.28 -9.59
CA GLU A 318 -11.27 13.92 -9.06
C GLU A 318 -11.30 12.46 -8.60
N LYS A 319 -10.73 11.55 -9.38
CA LYS A 319 -10.74 10.10 -9.08
C LYS A 319 -9.83 9.77 -7.92
N ILE A 320 -8.64 10.39 -7.84
CA ILE A 320 -7.74 10.27 -6.69
C ILE A 320 -8.45 10.81 -5.44
N THR A 321 -9.00 12.03 -5.50
CA THR A 321 -9.67 12.66 -4.35
C THR A 321 -10.86 11.83 -3.87
N LYS A 322 -11.78 11.43 -4.78
CA LYS A 322 -12.93 10.58 -4.41
C LYS A 322 -12.52 9.25 -3.81
N THR A 323 -11.57 8.56 -4.43
CA THR A 323 -11.15 7.22 -3.98
C THR A 323 -10.42 7.32 -2.64
N LEU A 324 -9.60 8.35 -2.44
CA LEU A 324 -8.89 8.58 -1.19
C LEU A 324 -9.82 9.07 -0.08
N ASP A 325 -10.73 10.01 -0.33
CA ASP A 325 -11.72 10.41 0.68
C ASP A 325 -12.60 9.24 1.09
N ALA A 326 -13.06 8.43 0.13
CA ALA A 326 -13.83 7.24 0.42
C ALA A 326 -13.04 6.22 1.25
N THR A 327 -11.77 5.98 0.90
CA THR A 327 -10.92 5.02 1.64
C THR A 327 -10.53 5.55 3.01
N VAL A 328 -10.16 6.82 3.17
CA VAL A 328 -9.85 7.44 4.47
C VAL A 328 -11.08 7.47 5.36
N THR A 329 -12.26 7.81 4.82
CA THR A 329 -13.52 7.81 5.58
C THR A 329 -13.90 6.40 6.00
N ALA A 330 -13.91 5.43 5.08
CA ALA A 330 -14.21 4.03 5.39
C ALA A 330 -13.24 3.44 6.41
N LEU A 331 -11.96 3.83 6.34
CA LEU A 331 -10.94 3.36 7.26
C LEU A 331 -11.10 3.98 8.66
N ARG A 332 -11.44 5.28 8.74
CA ARG A 332 -11.76 5.96 10.00
C ARG A 332 -13.02 5.39 10.65
N GLU A 333 -14.07 5.14 9.87
CA GLU A 333 -15.29 4.51 10.35
C GLU A 333 -15.01 3.09 10.86
N ALA A 334 -14.31 2.27 10.10
CA ALA A 334 -13.94 0.91 10.51
C ALA A 334 -13.06 0.90 11.77
N ALA A 335 -12.10 1.82 11.88
CA ALA A 335 -11.26 1.96 13.07
C ALA A 335 -12.08 2.42 14.30
N SER A 336 -12.97 3.39 14.12
CA SER A 336 -13.85 3.88 15.19
C SER A 336 -14.84 2.81 15.64
N GLU A 337 -15.43 2.05 14.72
CA GLU A 337 -16.39 1.00 15.02
C GLU A 337 -15.72 -0.19 15.71
N ALA A 338 -14.53 -0.59 15.25
CA ALA A 338 -13.75 -1.64 15.90
C ALA A 338 -13.23 -1.21 17.29
N GLY A 339 -12.88 0.08 17.46
CA GLY A 339 -12.54 0.65 18.76
C GLY A 339 -13.72 0.63 19.73
N ALA A 340 -14.89 1.11 19.28
CA ALA A 340 -16.11 1.11 20.09
C ALA A 340 -16.58 -0.31 20.44
N GLU A 341 -16.47 -1.27 19.52
CA GLU A 341 -16.82 -2.66 19.80
C GLU A 341 -15.86 -3.32 20.78
N SER A 342 -14.56 -3.00 20.71
CA SER A 342 -13.57 -3.47 21.68
C SER A 342 -13.80 -2.90 23.07
N GLU A 343 -14.14 -1.61 23.20
CA GLU A 343 -14.53 -1.02 24.48
C GLU A 343 -15.79 -1.68 25.06
N ARG A 344 -16.81 -1.94 24.24
CA ARG A 344 -18.01 -2.68 24.67
C ARG A 344 -17.69 -4.11 25.07
N MET A 345 -16.81 -4.79 24.33
CA MET A 345 -16.34 -6.14 24.66
C MET A 345 -15.62 -6.14 26.00
N ALA A 346 -14.71 -5.20 26.23
CA ALA A 346 -13.98 -5.04 27.49
C ALA A 346 -14.93 -4.74 28.67
N ALA A 347 -15.92 -3.85 28.47
CA ALA A 347 -16.92 -3.54 29.47
C ALA A 347 -17.81 -4.75 29.82
N ARG A 348 -18.26 -5.52 28.81
CA ARG A 348 -19.03 -6.76 29.03
C ARG A 348 -18.21 -7.81 29.76
N LEU A 349 -16.93 -7.98 29.42
CA LEU A 349 -16.02 -8.91 30.08
C LEU A 349 -15.74 -8.52 31.53
N ALA A 350 -15.57 -7.23 31.80
CA ALA A 350 -15.43 -6.70 33.16
C ALA A 350 -16.69 -6.96 34.00
N GLU A 351 -17.87 -6.68 33.45
CA GLU A 351 -19.16 -6.93 34.11
C GLU A 351 -19.39 -8.44 34.35
N GLN A 352 -19.06 -9.29 33.38
CA GLN A 352 -19.17 -10.73 33.52
C GLN A 352 -18.21 -11.28 34.57
N SER A 353 -16.97 -10.77 34.62
CA SER A 353 -15.98 -11.15 35.63
C SER A 353 -16.41 -10.74 37.02
N ASP A 354 -16.94 -9.52 37.20
CA ASP A 354 -17.50 -9.04 38.46
C ASP A 354 -18.67 -9.90 38.95
N LYS A 355 -19.62 -10.22 38.05
CA LYS A 355 -20.72 -11.16 38.35
C LYS A 355 -20.23 -12.55 38.70
N LEU A 356 -19.17 -13.04 38.05
CA LEU A 356 -18.59 -14.35 38.32
C LEU A 356 -17.94 -14.39 39.71
N VAL A 357 -17.17 -13.35 40.06
CA VAL A 357 -16.56 -13.17 41.38
C VAL A 357 -17.64 -13.06 42.46
N HIS A 358 -18.69 -12.28 42.23
CA HIS A 358 -19.82 -12.18 43.16
C HIS A 358 -20.56 -13.50 43.35
N ARG A 359 -20.79 -14.27 42.27
CA ARG A 359 -21.39 -15.60 42.34
C ARG A 359 -20.51 -16.58 43.09
N ALA A 360 -19.20 -16.59 42.83
CA ALA A 360 -18.24 -17.42 43.55
C ALA A 360 -18.25 -17.09 45.05
N THR A 361 -18.24 -15.80 45.41
CA THR A 361 -18.26 -15.34 46.80
C THR A 361 -19.58 -15.70 47.51
N SER A 362 -20.72 -15.46 46.88
CA SER A 362 -22.05 -15.83 47.41
C SER A 362 -22.17 -17.34 47.62
N PHE A 363 -21.60 -18.12 46.70
CA PHE A 363 -21.63 -19.56 46.76
C PHE A 363 -20.71 -20.13 47.86
N LEU A 364 -19.51 -19.56 48.06
CA LEU A 364 -18.64 -19.88 49.20
C LEU A 364 -19.35 -19.61 50.54
N ASN A 365 -20.00 -18.45 50.68
CA ASN A 365 -20.78 -18.12 51.88
C ASN A 365 -21.93 -19.12 52.14
N LYS A 366 -22.57 -19.63 51.07
CA LYS A 366 -23.63 -20.64 51.19
C LYS A 366 -23.09 -22.01 51.60
N SER A 367 -21.88 -22.35 51.15
CA SER A 367 -21.19 -23.58 51.56
C SER A 367 -20.88 -23.57 53.06
N GLU A 368 -20.35 -22.47 53.60
CA GLU A 368 -20.13 -22.30 55.05
C GLU A 368 -21.42 -22.37 55.88
N GLU A 369 -22.55 -21.90 55.33
CA GLU A 369 -23.86 -21.99 55.99
C GLU A 369 -24.35 -23.44 56.08
N ILE A 370 -24.15 -24.23 55.04
CA ILE A 370 -24.49 -25.67 55.01
C ILE A 370 -23.64 -26.43 56.03
N GLU A 371 -22.34 -26.17 56.07
CA GLU A 371 -21.42 -26.77 57.06
C GLU A 371 -21.89 -26.49 58.50
N ARG A 372 -22.23 -25.23 58.80
CA ARG A 372 -22.78 -24.85 60.12
C ARG A 372 -24.07 -25.61 60.47
N ARG A 373 -24.97 -25.84 59.51
CA ARG A 373 -26.24 -26.57 59.73
C ARG A 373 -26.00 -28.05 60.03
N ILE A 374 -25.02 -28.67 59.37
CA ILE A 374 -24.65 -30.07 59.62
C ILE A 374 -24.14 -30.23 61.06
N LEU A 375 -23.23 -29.34 61.49
CA LEU A 375 -22.69 -29.36 62.85
C LEU A 375 -23.75 -29.11 63.94
N ALA A 376 -24.70 -28.20 63.69
CA ALA A 376 -25.78 -27.90 64.64
C ALA A 376 -26.75 -29.07 64.85
N ASN A 377 -27.20 -29.72 63.77
CA ASN A 377 -28.11 -30.87 63.86
C ASN A 377 -27.49 -32.06 64.61
N SER A 378 -26.18 -32.29 64.44
CA SER A 378 -25.46 -33.35 65.15
C SER A 378 -25.45 -33.11 66.68
N ARG A 379 -25.29 -31.85 67.10
CA ARG A 379 -25.29 -31.46 68.52
C ARG A 379 -26.65 -31.68 69.18
N ASP A 380 -27.75 -31.35 68.50
CA ASP A 380 -29.11 -31.52 69.04
C ASP A 380 -29.51 -32.99 69.17
N ALA A 381 -29.06 -33.84 68.25
CA ALA A 381 -29.28 -35.28 68.33
C ALA A 381 -28.58 -35.90 69.56
N PHE A 382 -27.34 -35.50 69.85
CA PHE A 382 -26.58 -35.96 71.01
C PHE A 382 -27.28 -35.64 72.34
N VAL A 383 -27.73 -34.39 72.52
CA VAL A 383 -28.39 -33.95 73.77
C VAL A 383 -29.65 -34.76 74.04
N ARG A 384 -30.50 -34.98 73.02
CA ARG A 384 -31.73 -35.76 73.17
C ARG A 384 -31.45 -37.21 73.58
N THR A 385 -30.53 -37.88 72.88
CA THR A 385 -30.27 -39.30 73.15
C THR A 385 -29.54 -39.51 74.49
N SER A 386 -28.62 -38.62 74.87
CA SER A 386 -27.95 -38.68 76.19
C SER A 386 -28.93 -38.49 77.35
N SER A 387 -29.90 -37.57 77.24
CA SER A 387 -30.92 -37.36 78.29
C SER A 387 -31.78 -38.60 78.52
N LEU A 388 -32.24 -39.26 77.44
CA LEU A 388 -33.04 -40.48 77.54
C LEU A 388 -32.28 -41.63 78.23
N LEU A 389 -31.00 -41.79 77.91
CA LEU A 389 -30.16 -42.82 78.52
C LEU A 389 -29.92 -42.54 80.02
N ILE A 390 -29.72 -41.28 80.41
CA ILE A 390 -29.57 -40.88 81.82
C ILE A 390 -30.86 -41.16 82.61
N GLU A 391 -32.03 -40.80 82.09
CA GLU A 391 -33.32 -41.09 82.73
C GLU A 391 -33.54 -42.59 82.90
N SER A 392 -33.22 -43.36 81.86
CA SER A 392 -33.31 -44.82 81.85
C SER A 392 -32.41 -45.48 82.91
N LEU A 393 -31.20 -44.96 83.10
CA LEU A 393 -30.27 -45.38 84.14
C LEU A 393 -30.74 -45.01 85.55
N GLN A 394 -31.32 -43.82 85.74
CA GLN A 394 -31.87 -43.39 87.02
C GLN A 394 -33.00 -44.32 87.47
N SER A 395 -33.91 -44.67 86.56
CA SER A 395 -35.00 -45.61 86.85
C SER A 395 -34.45 -46.98 87.28
N ALA A 396 -33.53 -47.54 86.50
CA ALA A 396 -32.95 -48.84 86.82
C ALA A 396 -32.16 -48.82 88.14
N ALA A 397 -31.52 -47.71 88.50
CA ALA A 397 -30.87 -47.57 89.81
C ALA A 397 -31.86 -47.61 90.98
N VAL A 398 -33.05 -47.02 90.82
CA VAL A 398 -34.12 -47.07 91.83
C VAL A 398 -34.62 -48.50 92.02
N ASP A 399 -34.85 -49.21 90.92
CA ASP A 399 -35.37 -50.59 90.95
C ASP A 399 -34.32 -51.55 91.54
N ILE A 400 -33.03 -51.33 91.24
CA ILE A 400 -31.92 -52.07 91.85
C ILE A 400 -31.87 -51.84 93.37
N ASP A 401 -32.00 -50.59 93.84
CA ASP A 401 -31.98 -50.29 95.29
C ASP A 401 -33.16 -50.95 96.02
N LYS A 402 -34.38 -50.86 95.45
CA LYS A 402 -35.60 -51.46 96.01
C LYS A 402 -35.52 -52.98 96.16
N ILE A 403 -34.93 -53.67 95.19
CA ILE A 403 -34.86 -55.14 95.25
C ILE A 403 -33.76 -55.59 96.22
N LEU A 404 -32.68 -54.80 96.35
CA LEU A 404 -31.57 -55.10 97.24
C LEU A 404 -31.86 -54.83 98.73
N GLU A 405 -32.87 -54.04 99.07
CA GLU A 405 -33.26 -53.77 100.46
C GLU A 405 -34.76 -53.95 100.68
N THR A 406 -35.13 -54.60 101.80
CA THR A 406 -36.54 -54.93 102.08
C THR A 406 -37.37 -53.70 102.47
N GLU A 407 -36.73 -52.59 102.85
CA GLU A 407 -37.42 -51.34 103.20
C GLU A 407 -36.58 -50.11 102.84
N VAL A 408 -37.15 -49.20 102.04
CA VAL A 408 -36.52 -47.95 101.61
C VAL A 408 -37.11 -46.82 102.47
N PRO A 409 -36.31 -46.14 103.33
CA PRO A 409 -36.77 -45.01 104.13
C PRO A 409 -37.38 -43.87 103.32
N ASP A 410 -38.40 -43.23 103.91
CA ASP A 410 -39.16 -42.14 103.29
C ASP A 410 -38.30 -40.89 102.98
N ASP A 411 -37.22 -40.64 103.73
CA ASP A 411 -36.30 -39.52 103.49
C ASP A 411 -35.54 -39.67 102.16
N VAL A 412 -35.28 -40.91 101.73
CA VAL A 412 -34.65 -41.20 100.43
C VAL A 412 -35.61 -40.89 99.29
N TRP A 413 -36.89 -41.21 99.45
CA TRP A 413 -37.93 -40.87 98.47
C TRP A 413 -38.18 -39.38 98.37
N GLN A 414 -38.25 -38.66 99.50
CA GLN A 414 -38.38 -37.20 99.50
C GLN A 414 -37.23 -36.55 98.74
N ARG A 415 -35.99 -36.94 99.02
CA ARG A 415 -34.81 -36.36 98.33
C ARG A 415 -34.78 -36.68 96.85
N TYR A 416 -35.27 -37.84 96.43
CA TYR A 416 -35.40 -38.18 95.00
C TYR A 416 -36.43 -37.29 94.30
N LEU A 417 -37.60 -37.07 94.93
CA LEU A 417 -38.65 -36.20 94.42
C LEU A 417 -38.25 -34.72 94.41
N GLU A 418 -37.43 -34.29 95.38
CA GLU A 418 -36.84 -32.95 95.45
C GLU A 418 -35.68 -32.72 94.45
N GLY A 419 -35.23 -33.78 93.75
CA GLY A 419 -34.32 -33.67 92.62
C GLY A 419 -32.94 -34.31 92.79
N ASP A 420 -32.61 -34.94 93.93
CA ASP A 420 -31.37 -35.74 94.06
C ASP A 420 -31.56 -37.10 93.38
N ARG A 421 -31.53 -37.10 92.03
CA ARG A 421 -31.73 -38.30 91.21
C ARG A 421 -30.65 -39.37 91.36
N SER A 422 -29.54 -39.03 92.02
CA SER A 422 -28.43 -39.94 92.29
C SER A 422 -28.50 -40.60 93.67
N ILE A 423 -29.51 -40.27 94.48
CA ILE A 423 -29.62 -40.72 95.87
C ILE A 423 -29.64 -42.25 95.99
N PHE A 424 -30.33 -42.94 95.09
CA PHE A 424 -30.42 -44.41 95.05
C PHE A 424 -29.07 -45.04 94.66
N SER A 425 -28.44 -44.60 93.56
CA SER A 425 -27.11 -45.08 93.18
C SER A 425 -26.09 -44.86 94.29
N ARG A 426 -26.08 -43.66 94.90
CA ARG A 426 -25.16 -43.30 95.99
C ARG A 426 -25.42 -44.15 97.23
N ARG A 427 -26.68 -44.43 97.54
CA ARG A 427 -27.07 -45.27 98.68
C ARG A 427 -26.67 -46.72 98.48
N THR A 428 -27.00 -47.33 97.35
CA THR A 428 -26.60 -48.71 97.03
C THR A 428 -25.07 -48.85 97.10
N VAL A 429 -24.32 -47.86 96.61
CA VAL A 429 -22.86 -47.83 96.68
C VAL A 429 -22.34 -47.64 98.11
N ARG A 430 -22.98 -46.78 98.92
CA ARG A 430 -22.57 -46.56 100.33
C ARG A 430 -22.79 -47.80 101.19
N LEU A 431 -23.83 -48.58 100.91
CA LEU A 431 -24.19 -49.81 101.63
C LEU A 431 -23.48 -51.05 101.08
N ALA A 432 -22.53 -50.88 100.16
CA ALA A 432 -21.81 -51.93 99.46
C ALA A 432 -20.74 -52.65 100.31
N ASP A 433 -21.14 -53.26 101.43
CA ASP A 433 -20.28 -54.12 102.22
C ASP A 433 -20.10 -55.52 101.56
N ARG A 434 -19.37 -56.44 102.23
CA ARG A 434 -19.19 -57.81 101.71
C ARG A 434 -20.51 -58.60 101.63
N LYS A 435 -21.51 -58.27 102.46
CA LYS A 435 -22.81 -58.92 102.54
C LYS A 435 -23.71 -58.45 101.38
N THR A 436 -23.74 -57.16 101.08
CA THR A 436 -24.48 -56.59 99.95
C THR A 436 -23.99 -57.15 98.62
N ARG A 437 -22.67 -57.30 98.42
CA ARG A 437 -22.13 -57.94 97.21
C ARG A 437 -22.45 -59.43 97.08
N ALA A 438 -22.64 -60.12 98.21
CA ALA A 438 -23.11 -61.50 98.19
C ALA A 438 -24.61 -61.56 97.87
N ARG A 439 -25.40 -60.64 98.41
CA ARG A 439 -26.84 -60.48 98.12
C ARG A 439 -27.09 -60.10 96.67
N ILE A 440 -26.34 -59.16 96.09
CA ILE A 440 -26.43 -58.81 94.67
C ILE A 440 -26.26 -60.05 93.80
N ARG A 441 -25.29 -60.92 94.13
CA ARG A 441 -25.07 -62.17 93.39
C ARG A 441 -26.21 -63.18 93.58
N ASP A 442 -26.61 -63.41 94.82
CA ASP A 442 -27.68 -64.35 95.16
C ASP A 442 -29.02 -63.96 94.52
N VAL A 443 -29.39 -62.68 94.64
CA VAL A 443 -30.61 -62.13 94.02
C VAL A 443 -30.49 -62.14 92.50
N PHE A 444 -29.32 -61.87 91.92
CA PHE A 444 -29.15 -61.94 90.46
C PHE A 444 -29.32 -63.36 89.89
N GLU A 445 -28.96 -64.40 90.67
CA GLU A 445 -29.16 -65.79 90.25
C GLU A 445 -30.65 -66.20 90.31
N HIS A 446 -31.34 -65.81 91.38
CA HIS A 446 -32.69 -66.31 91.71
C HIS A 446 -33.85 -65.36 91.32
N ASP A 447 -33.59 -64.05 91.17
CA ASP A 447 -34.58 -63.03 90.83
C ASP A 447 -34.36 -62.55 89.38
N ARG A 448 -35.33 -62.86 88.52
CA ARG A 448 -35.30 -62.47 87.10
C ARG A 448 -35.44 -60.97 86.89
N GLU A 449 -36.31 -60.30 87.65
CA GLU A 449 -36.58 -58.87 87.51
C GLU A 449 -35.33 -58.05 87.85
N PHE A 450 -34.62 -58.45 88.91
CA PHE A 450 -33.34 -57.84 89.27
C PHE A 450 -32.29 -58.03 88.17
N ARG A 451 -32.16 -59.24 87.65
CA ARG A 451 -31.21 -59.56 86.57
C ARG A 451 -31.47 -58.73 85.31
N ASP A 452 -32.73 -58.62 84.89
CA ASP A 452 -33.11 -57.83 83.71
C ASP A 452 -32.82 -56.33 83.91
N THR A 453 -33.10 -55.82 85.12
CA THR A 453 -32.82 -54.44 85.50
C THR A 453 -31.33 -54.13 85.51
N VAL A 454 -30.49 -55.03 86.05
CA VAL A 454 -29.02 -54.87 86.05
C VAL A 454 -28.44 -54.94 84.64
N LEU A 455 -28.90 -55.88 83.80
CA LEU A 455 -28.44 -55.97 82.41
C LEU A 455 -28.86 -54.75 81.59
N LYS A 456 -30.06 -54.21 81.84
CA LYS A 456 -30.51 -52.94 81.26
C LYS A 456 -29.63 -51.79 81.70
N TYR A 457 -29.29 -51.72 82.99
CA TYR A 457 -28.38 -50.70 83.53
C TYR A 457 -27.01 -50.73 82.84
N PHE A 458 -26.43 -51.92 82.60
CA PHE A 458 -25.17 -52.04 81.86
C PHE A 458 -25.28 -51.53 80.42
N ARG A 459 -26.29 -51.98 79.67
CA ARG A 459 -26.49 -51.54 78.27
C ARG A 459 -26.66 -50.03 78.16
N ASP A 460 -27.51 -49.45 78.99
CA ASP A 460 -27.81 -48.02 78.94
C ASP A 460 -26.57 -47.18 79.32
N PHE A 461 -25.75 -47.66 80.26
CA PHE A 461 -24.52 -46.98 80.69
C PHE A 461 -23.43 -47.06 79.62
N GLU A 462 -23.26 -48.21 78.99
CA GLU A 462 -22.29 -48.41 77.90
C GLU A 462 -22.67 -47.61 76.66
N ALA A 463 -23.96 -47.57 76.30
CA ALA A 463 -24.46 -46.74 75.19
C ALA A 463 -24.23 -45.24 75.44
N LEU A 464 -24.42 -44.78 76.68
CA LEU A 464 -24.13 -43.39 77.06
C LEU A 464 -22.63 -43.11 77.01
N MET A 465 -21.80 -44.04 77.48
CA MET A 465 -20.34 -43.91 77.43
C MET A 465 -19.83 -43.78 75.99
N GLU A 466 -20.37 -44.61 75.11
CA GLU A 466 -20.00 -44.63 73.70
C GLU A 466 -20.33 -43.31 73.01
N GLN A 467 -21.53 -42.76 73.22
CA GLN A 467 -21.91 -41.45 72.66
C GLN A 467 -20.95 -40.33 73.08
N VAL A 468 -20.46 -40.37 74.32
CA VAL A 468 -19.47 -39.40 74.80
C VAL A 468 -18.11 -39.66 74.15
N MET A 469 -17.70 -40.93 73.97
CA MET A 469 -16.41 -41.29 73.36
C MET A 469 -16.33 -40.98 71.85
N THR A 470 -17.43 -41.11 71.09
CA THR A 470 -17.44 -40.82 69.65
C THR A 470 -17.19 -39.34 69.36
N ARG A 471 -17.62 -38.47 70.28
CA ARG A 471 -17.55 -37.02 70.09
C ARG A 471 -16.27 -36.41 70.66
N ASP A 472 -15.75 -36.98 71.74
CA ASP A 472 -14.60 -36.43 72.44
C ASP A 472 -13.81 -37.56 73.13
N ARG A 473 -13.03 -38.27 72.32
CA ARG A 473 -12.30 -39.51 72.63
C ARG A 473 -11.37 -39.40 73.86
N HIS A 474 -11.04 -38.19 74.31
CA HIS A 474 -10.15 -37.90 75.44
C HIS A 474 -10.74 -36.88 76.45
N SER A 475 -12.07 -36.74 76.52
CA SER A 475 -12.73 -35.67 77.29
C SER A 475 -12.79 -35.86 78.80
N THR A 476 -12.75 -34.72 79.51
CA THR A 476 -13.22 -34.56 80.89
C THR A 476 -14.64 -35.09 81.12
N LEU A 477 -15.49 -35.12 80.09
CA LEU A 477 -16.86 -35.65 80.19
C LEU A 477 -16.89 -37.17 80.39
N SER A 478 -16.05 -37.93 79.68
CA SER A 478 -15.95 -39.39 79.85
C SER A 478 -15.45 -39.73 81.26
N VAL A 479 -14.44 -39.00 81.76
CA VAL A 479 -13.89 -39.18 83.11
C VAL A 479 -14.93 -38.82 84.18
N THR A 480 -15.70 -37.75 83.97
CA THR A 480 -16.77 -37.32 84.89
C THR A 480 -17.90 -38.34 84.94
N LEU A 481 -18.29 -38.91 83.79
CA LEU A 481 -19.35 -39.92 83.72
C LEU A 481 -18.97 -41.22 84.43
N ILE A 482 -17.74 -41.70 84.25
CA ILE A 482 -17.22 -42.89 84.97
C ILE A 482 -17.10 -42.62 86.49
N SER A 483 -16.67 -41.42 86.87
CA SER A 483 -16.51 -41.03 88.28
C SER A 483 -17.83 -40.66 88.99
N SER A 484 -18.94 -40.58 88.24
CA SER A 484 -20.26 -40.24 88.76
C SER A 484 -20.84 -41.36 89.64
N GLU A 485 -21.89 -41.04 90.42
CA GLU A 485 -22.61 -42.05 91.21
C GLU A 485 -23.22 -43.18 90.35
N MET A 486 -23.58 -42.86 89.10
CA MET A 486 -24.06 -43.86 88.14
C MET A 486 -22.92 -44.79 87.70
N GLY A 487 -21.75 -44.22 87.39
CA GLY A 487 -20.55 -45.00 87.09
C GLY A 487 -20.08 -45.85 88.27
N LYS A 488 -20.19 -45.34 89.50
CA LYS A 488 -19.89 -46.11 90.72
C LYS A 488 -20.85 -47.28 90.91
N LEU A 489 -22.15 -47.10 90.65
CA LEU A 489 -23.12 -48.20 90.70
C LEU A 489 -22.84 -49.24 89.60
N TYR A 490 -22.52 -48.81 88.37
CA TYR A 490 -22.08 -49.70 87.29
C TYR A 490 -20.88 -50.54 87.75
N VAL A 491 -19.84 -49.91 88.31
CA VAL A 491 -18.64 -50.59 88.81
C VAL A 491 -18.98 -51.55 89.96
N LEU A 492 -19.85 -51.15 90.89
CA LEU A 492 -20.27 -52.02 92.00
C LEU A 492 -20.98 -53.28 91.51
N LEU A 493 -21.97 -53.12 90.62
CA LEU A 493 -22.71 -54.25 90.04
C LEU A 493 -21.75 -55.15 89.26
N ALA A 494 -20.92 -54.55 88.40
CA ALA A 494 -19.93 -55.28 87.61
C ALA A 494 -18.94 -56.04 88.50
N GLN A 495 -18.46 -55.46 89.62
CA GLN A 495 -17.56 -56.15 90.56
C GLN A 495 -18.25 -57.25 91.36
N SER A 496 -19.51 -57.05 91.73
CA SER A 496 -20.31 -58.03 92.49
C SER A 496 -20.59 -59.27 91.65
N LEU A 497 -20.81 -59.06 90.35
CA LEU A 497 -21.08 -60.10 89.36
C LEU A 497 -19.79 -60.66 88.71
N LYS A 498 -18.69 -59.90 88.61
CA LYS A 498 -17.39 -60.39 88.04
C LYS A 498 -16.70 -61.47 88.87
N LYS A 499 -17.18 -61.77 90.08
CA LYS A 499 -16.79 -63.03 90.76
C LYS A 499 -17.44 -64.27 90.12
N LEU A 500 -18.41 -64.11 89.22
CA LEU A 500 -18.84 -65.09 88.20
C LEU A 500 -18.08 -64.84 86.88
N ARG A 501 -16.83 -65.24 86.83
CA ARG A 501 -16.21 -65.62 85.57
C ARG A 501 -15.93 -67.11 85.59
#